data_AF-A0A929E5R5-F1
#
_entry.id   AF-A0A929E5R5-F1
#
_cell.length_a   1.000
_cell.length_b   1.000
_cell.length_c   1.000
_cell.angle_alpha   90.00
_cell.angle_beta   90.00
_cell.angle_gamma   90.00
#
_symmetry.space_group_name_H-M   'P 1'
#
loop_
_entity.id
_entity.type
_entity.pdbx_description
1 polymer ?
#
loop_
_entity_poly.entity_id
_entity_poly.type
_entity_poly.pdbx_seq_one_letter_code
_entity_poly.pdbx_strand_id
1 'polypeptide(L)'
;QIVIFVTGCGGTFGHAIVPFIKVTGNPETYRRMPQDMDINAGTIITGEESIDSVGRRIFDEMIKVASGKATLGETLGYDNFSVFRTDPRLEALLNISK
;
A
#
# COMPACT_ATOMS: atom_id res chain seq x y z
N GLN A 1 11.33 0.27 9.15
CA GLN A 1 10.99 -0.38 7.87
C GLN A 1 9.52 -0.15 7.61
N ILE A 2 9.13 0.29 6.41
CA ILE A 2 7.75 0.62 6.02
C ILE A 2 7.56 0.19 4.55
N VAL A 3 6.37 -0.27 4.20
CA VAL A 3 5.96 -0.48 2.80
C VAL A 3 4.90 0.56 2.43
N ILE A 4 5.11 1.23 1.30
CA ILE A 4 4.09 2.05 0.65
C ILE A 4 3.58 1.26 -0.54
N PHE A 5 2.30 0.90 -0.53
CA PHE A 5 1.67 0.10 -1.56
C PHE A 5 0.68 0.94 -2.37
N VAL A 6 0.93 1.05 -3.67
CA VAL A 6 0.06 1.79 -4.58
C VAL A 6 -0.91 0.84 -5.25
N THR A 7 -2.21 1.15 -5.21
CA THR A 7 -3.26 0.34 -5.82
C THR A 7 -4.32 1.17 -6.53
N GLY A 8 -4.68 0.76 -7.75
CA GLY A 8 -5.75 1.38 -8.54
C GLY A 8 -7.11 0.67 -8.41
N CYS A 9 -7.15 -0.57 -7.90
CA CYS A 9 -8.36 -1.41 -7.86
C CYS A 9 -8.80 -1.77 -6.43
N GLY A 10 -8.16 -1.22 -5.40
CA GLY A 10 -8.60 -1.40 -4.02
C GLY A 10 -8.10 -2.68 -3.36
N GLY A 11 -6.77 -2.89 -3.31
CA GLY A 11 -6.21 -4.01 -2.55
C GLY A 11 -6.57 -3.95 -1.05
N THR A 12 -7.35 -4.93 -0.57
CA THR A 12 -7.84 -5.03 0.82
C THR A 12 -6.98 -5.92 1.71
N PHE A 13 -5.66 -5.87 1.55
CA PHE A 13 -4.73 -6.64 2.37
C PHE A 13 -3.77 -5.73 3.14
N GLY A 14 -3.17 -6.27 4.19
CA GLY A 14 -2.13 -5.63 4.99
C GLY A 14 -0.86 -6.47 5.01
N HIS A 15 -0.07 -6.30 6.07
CA HIS A 15 1.16 -7.06 6.24
C HIS A 15 1.43 -7.33 7.73
N ALA A 16 1.75 -8.57 8.09
CA ALA A 16 1.98 -8.97 9.49
C ALA A 16 3.24 -8.36 10.12
N ILE A 17 4.26 -8.09 9.29
CA ILE A 17 5.64 -7.85 9.76
C ILE A 17 6.04 -6.38 9.70
N VAL A 18 5.37 -5.57 8.87
CA VAL A 18 5.78 -4.18 8.62
C VAL A 18 4.55 -3.30 8.45
N PRO A 19 4.59 -2.03 8.89
CA PRO A 19 3.53 -1.07 8.58
C PRO A 19 3.34 -0.95 7.07
N PHE A 20 2.08 -1.03 6.63
CA PHE A 20 1.69 -1.13 5.23
C PHE A 20 0.74 0.03 4.89
N ILE A 21 1.28 1.08 4.28
CA ILE A 21 0.56 2.30 3.91
C ILE A 21 -0.04 2.11 2.53
N LYS A 22 -1.37 2.13 2.43
CA LYS A 22 -2.11 2.00 1.17
C LYS A 22 -2.39 3.36 0.55
N VAL A 23 -1.95 3.53 -0.69
CA VAL A 23 -2.14 4.75 -1.48
C VAL A 23 -2.93 4.40 -2.73
N THR A 24 -3.98 5.16 -3.03
CA THR A 24 -4.69 5.02 -4.31
C THR A 24 -4.61 6.31 -5.12
N GLY A 25 -4.21 6.17 -6.39
CA GLY A 25 -4.29 7.26 -7.37
C GLY A 25 -5.64 7.35 -8.08
N ASN A 26 -6.59 6.45 -7.78
CA ASN A 26 -7.89 6.39 -8.44
C ASN A 26 -8.97 7.04 -7.56
N PRO A 27 -9.52 8.22 -7.92
CA PRO A 27 -10.54 8.90 -7.13
C PRO A 27 -11.77 8.04 -6.87
N GLU A 28 -12.15 7.21 -7.85
CA GLU A 28 -13.32 6.34 -7.75
C GLU A 28 -13.10 5.21 -6.73
N THR A 29 -11.90 4.64 -6.69
CA THR A 29 -11.52 3.64 -5.67
C THR A 29 -11.55 4.25 -4.28
N TYR A 30 -10.97 5.43 -4.10
CA TYR A 30 -10.98 6.10 -2.80
C TYR A 30 -12.41 6.38 -2.33
N ARG A 31 -13.27 6.86 -3.23
CA ARG A 31 -14.68 7.15 -2.92
C ARG A 31 -15.46 5.90 -2.47
N ARG A 32 -15.16 4.73 -3.04
CA ARG A 32 -15.80 3.46 -2.68
C ARG A 32 -15.21 2.82 -1.43
N MET A 33 -13.92 3.04 -1.17
CA MET A 33 -13.16 2.34 -0.13
C MET A 33 -12.33 3.31 0.74
N PRO A 34 -12.95 4.37 1.30
CA PRO A 34 -12.19 5.40 2.03
C PRO A 34 -11.59 4.88 3.34
N GLN A 35 -12.14 3.78 3.87
CA GLN A 35 -11.66 3.14 5.10
C GLN A 35 -10.48 2.19 4.87
N ASP A 36 -10.16 1.88 3.61
CA ASP A 36 -9.06 0.98 3.25
C ASP A 36 -7.81 1.72 2.77
N MET A 37 -7.87 3.03 2.56
CA MET A 37 -6.82 3.81 1.91
C MET A 37 -6.28 4.87 2.85
N ASP A 38 -5.02 4.72 3.28
CA ASP A 38 -4.36 5.71 4.12
C ASP A 38 -4.25 7.06 3.41
N ILE A 39 -4.06 7.04 2.08
CA ILE A 39 -3.89 8.25 1.27
C ILE A 39 -4.66 8.16 -0.06
N ASN A 40 -5.48 9.19 -0.32
CA ASN A 40 -6.01 9.49 -1.65
C ASN A 40 -5.03 10.35 -2.45
N ALA A 41 -4.28 9.76 -3.39
CA ALA A 41 -3.47 10.49 -4.36
C ALA A 41 -4.28 10.87 -5.62
N GLY A 42 -5.55 10.44 -5.73
CA GLY A 42 -6.45 10.80 -6.83
C GLY A 42 -6.79 12.29 -6.88
N THR A 43 -6.53 13.06 -5.82
CA THR A 43 -6.66 14.52 -5.79
C THR A 43 -5.77 15.22 -6.82
N ILE A 44 -4.70 14.58 -7.28
CA ILE A 44 -3.90 15.04 -8.43
C ILE A 44 -4.73 15.04 -9.71
N ILE A 45 -5.50 13.96 -9.94
CA ILE A 45 -6.30 13.78 -11.15
C ILE A 45 -7.49 14.74 -11.15
N THR A 46 -8.10 15.01 -9.98
CA THR A 46 -9.21 15.96 -9.87
C THR A 46 -8.77 17.42 -9.89
N GLY A 47 -7.46 17.69 -9.87
CA GLY A 47 -6.90 19.05 -9.87
C GLY A 47 -6.98 19.77 -8.53
N GLU A 48 -7.29 19.06 -7.45
CA GLU A 48 -7.37 19.62 -6.09
C GLU A 48 -5.99 19.83 -5.46
N GLU A 49 -5.02 18.98 -5.78
CA GLU A 49 -3.64 19.06 -5.26
C GLU A 49 -2.61 18.87 -6.37
N SER A 50 -1.43 19.46 -6.19
CA SER A 50 -0.27 19.19 -7.06
C SER A 50 0.41 17.88 -6.71
N ILE A 51 1.22 17.35 -7.65
CA ILE A 51 2.07 16.18 -7.40
C ILE A 51 2.99 16.41 -6.19
N ASP A 52 3.61 17.59 -6.09
CA ASP A 52 4.49 17.93 -4.96
C ASP A 52 3.75 17.94 -3.62
N SER A 53 2.52 18.47 -3.58
CA SER A 53 1.68 18.49 -2.38
C SER A 53 1.37 17.08 -1.90
N VAL A 54 0.91 16.21 -2.81
CA VAL A 54 0.59 14.82 -2.47
C VAL A 54 1.85 14.03 -2.11
N GLY A 55 2.97 14.27 -2.79
CA GLY A 55 4.27 13.68 -2.44
C GLY A 55 4.69 14.05 -1.02
N ARG A 56 4.53 15.32 -0.63
CA ARG A 56 4.78 15.78 0.74
C ARG A 56 3.85 15.10 1.75
N ARG A 57 2.57 14.97 1.43
CA ARG A 57 1.58 14.31 2.29
C ARG A 57 1.91 12.82 2.50
N ILE A 58 2.36 12.11 1.46
CA ILE A 58 2.85 10.73 1.57
C ILE A 58 4.08 10.66 2.48
N PHE A 59 5.04 11.57 2.30
CA PHE A 59 6.23 11.61 3.13
C PHE A 59 5.89 11.88 4.61
N ASP A 60 5.06 12.87 4.89
CA ASP A 60 4.67 13.22 6.27
C ASP A 60 3.89 12.08 6.93
N GLU A 61 3.04 11.37 6.18
CA GLU A 61 2.32 10.19 6.66
C GLU A 61 3.27 9.03 6.97
N MET A 62 4.26 8.78 6.11
CA MET A 62 5.33 7.81 6.37
C MET A 62 6.08 8.12 7.67
N ILE A 63 6.38 9.39 7.95
CA ILE A 63 7.05 9.79 9.20
C ILE A 63 6.14 9.55 10.41
N LYS A 64 4.84 9.83 10.32
CA LYS A 64 3.87 9.54 11.40
C LYS A 64 3.79 8.05 11.68
N VAL A 65 3.72 7.22 10.65
CA VAL A 65 3.68 5.75 10.77
C VAL A 65 4.99 5.23 11.35
N ALA A 66 6.14 5.75 10.89
CA ALA A 66 7.44 5.44 11.48
C ALA A 66 7.53 5.80 12.97
N SER A 67 6.75 6.81 13.40
CA SER A 67 6.67 7.29 14.79
C SER A 67 5.59 6.58 15.62
N GLY A 68 4.95 5.54 15.09
CA GLY A 68 3.99 4.71 15.83
C GLY A 68 2.52 4.96 15.53
N LYS A 69 2.18 5.78 14.53
CA LYS A 69 0.80 5.84 14.02
C LYS A 69 0.46 4.51 13.32
N ALA A 70 -0.62 3.85 13.73
CA ALA A 70 -1.14 2.67 13.04
C ALA A 70 -1.71 3.04 11.65
N THR A 71 -1.44 2.23 10.63
CA THR A 71 -2.09 2.32 9.33
C THR A 71 -3.53 1.80 9.40
N LEU A 72 -4.38 2.16 8.43
CA LEU A 72 -5.74 1.64 8.37
C LEU A 72 -5.79 0.12 8.25
N GLY A 73 -4.81 -0.50 7.58
CA GLY A 73 -4.69 -1.96 7.55
C GLY A 73 -4.48 -2.55 8.94
N GLU A 74 -3.60 -1.93 9.74
CA GLU A 74 -3.34 -2.36 11.12
C GLU A 74 -4.56 -2.17 12.02
N THR A 75 -5.29 -1.05 11.89
CA THR A 75 -6.50 -0.81 12.70
C THR A 75 -7.66 -1.75 12.34
N LEU A 76 -7.72 -2.22 11.09
CA LEU A 76 -8.66 -3.24 10.63
C LEU A 76 -8.23 -4.67 11.00
N GLY A 77 -7.02 -4.86 11.55
CA GLY A 77 -6.50 -6.16 11.97
C GLY A 77 -5.92 -7.01 10.84
N TYR A 78 -5.46 -6.39 9.73
CA TYR A 78 -4.81 -7.12 8.65
C TYR A 78 -3.38 -7.51 9.01
N ASP A 79 -3.11 -8.81 9.10
CA ASP A 79 -1.84 -9.40 9.50
C ASP A 79 -1.38 -10.51 8.55
N ASN A 80 -1.77 -10.43 7.27
CA ASN A 80 -1.39 -11.42 6.28
C ASN A 80 0.13 -11.40 6.00
N PHE A 81 0.76 -12.56 5.85
CA PHE A 81 2.09 -12.68 5.25
C PHE A 81 2.20 -14.02 4.52
N SER A 82 2.97 -14.04 3.43
CA SER A 82 3.21 -15.24 2.63
C SER A 82 4.71 -15.47 2.50
N VAL A 83 5.17 -16.68 2.81
CA VAL A 83 6.54 -17.10 2.56
C VAL A 83 6.56 -17.92 1.28
N PHE A 84 7.14 -17.36 0.22
CA PHE A 84 7.37 -18.11 -1.02
C PHE A 84 8.45 -19.17 -0.75
N ARG A 85 8.06 -20.45 -0.74
CA ARG A 85 8.98 -21.58 -0.56
C ARG A 85 9.51 -22.13 -1.88
N THR A 86 8.65 -22.10 -2.90
CA THR A 86 8.93 -22.55 -4.25
C THR A 86 8.22 -21.59 -5.20
N ASP A 87 8.91 -21.20 -6.27
CA ASP A 87 8.27 -20.46 -7.37
C ASP A 87 8.51 -21.30 -8.63
N PRO A 88 7.46 -22.01 -9.12
CA PRO A 88 7.57 -22.84 -10.31
C PRO A 88 8.10 -22.09 -11.54
N ARG A 89 7.89 -20.76 -11.62
CA ARG A 89 8.41 -19.92 -12.71
C ARG A 89 9.90 -19.68 -12.55
N LEU A 90 10.35 -19.39 -11.34
CA LEU A 90 11.78 -19.21 -11.03
C LEU A 90 12.55 -20.53 -11.17
N GLU A 91 11.97 -21.63 -10.71
CA GLU A 91 12.54 -22.97 -10.82
C GLU A 91 12.71 -23.37 -12.29
N ALA A 92 11.69 -23.09 -13.12
CA ALA A 92 11.77 -23.26 -14.57
C ALA A 92 12.82 -22.34 -15.22
N LEU A 93 12.89 -21.07 -14.81
CA LEU A 93 13.86 -20.10 -15.34
C LEU A 93 15.32 -20.50 -15.03
N LEU A 94 15.56 -20.96 -13.81
CA LEU A 94 16.89 -21.33 -13.33
C LEU A 94 17.24 -22.80 -13.60
N ASN A 95 16.35 -23.53 -14.26
CA ASN A 95 16.51 -24.95 -14.60
C ASN A 95 16.83 -25.84 -13.39
N ILE A 96 16.25 -25.48 -12.24
CA ILE A 96 16.40 -26.18 -10.95
C ILE A 96 15.19 -27.08 -10.63
N SER A 97 14.19 -27.11 -11.51
CA SER A 97 13.07 -28.05 -11.43
C SER A 97 13.59 -29.49 -11.43
N LYS A 98 13.25 -30.26 -10.39
CA LYS A 98 13.41 -31.72 -10.36
C LYS A 98 12.39 -32.42 -11.24
#